data_AF-A0A2N2R9U9-F1
#
_entry.id   AF-A0A2N2R9U9-F1
#
_cell.length_a   1.000
_cell.length_b   1.000
_cell.length_c   1.000
_cell.angle_alpha   90.00
_cell.angle_beta   90.00
_cell.angle_gamma   90.00
#
_symmetry.space_group_name_H-M   'P 1'
#
loop_
_entity.id
_entity.type
_entity.pdbx_description
1 polymer ?
#
loop_
_entity_poly.entity_id
_entity_poly.type
_entity_poly.pdbx_seq_one_letter_code
_entity_poly.pdbx_strand_id
1 'polypeptide(L)'
;MNPTEIGIVFAYLLRWREISGNPPGRNLRDGERAVARILANCNSSALNDFEDFLNAQGFSLVDRDGVEFGIPPKAGTPNTIWVLTRKRGEDVAPYVDNRWYIEAMRDGRGGDREAKKHETIFWTARLWLTLQWFFYEKIDRLPSEVSRYSEAFVSKRLFVEELSSGIEKMGNSGRPEGEAGVVWDHFWKDKGKISTWAARFLNVMEQSGMIEATGNKDEWRQTVLAAIEMADNSSQEISYLLPPKQPLASRETAALLLGETVADENQQQ
;
A
#
# COMPACT_ATOMS: atom_id res chain seq x y z
N MET A 1 24.22 17.50 7.79
CA MET A 1 23.90 17.27 6.38
C MET A 1 24.16 18.57 5.63
N ASN A 2 24.98 18.56 4.58
CA ASN A 2 25.19 19.74 3.73
C ASN A 2 24.23 19.73 2.52
N PRO A 3 24.12 20.82 1.74
CA PRO A 3 23.18 20.88 0.61
C PRO A 3 23.39 19.80 -0.47
N THR A 4 24.63 19.33 -0.66
CA THR A 4 24.93 18.25 -1.60
C THR A 4 24.38 16.92 -1.08
N GLU A 5 24.59 16.63 0.21
CA GLU A 5 24.04 15.45 0.87
C GLU A 5 22.51 15.44 0.86
N ILE A 6 21.86 16.58 1.13
CA ILE A 6 20.40 16.75 1.00
C ILE A 6 19.95 16.35 -0.40
N GLY A 7 20.59 16.89 -1.45
CA GLY A 7 20.25 16.57 -2.84
C GLY A 7 20.41 15.09 -3.17
N ILE A 8 21.46 14.44 -2.69
CA ILE A 8 21.72 13.00 -2.93
C ILE A 8 20.67 12.14 -2.21
N VAL A 9 20.40 12.40 -0.92
CA VAL A 9 19.42 11.63 -0.14
C VAL A 9 18.03 11.82 -0.74
N PHE A 10 17.67 13.05 -1.09
CA PHE A 10 16.38 13.36 -1.71
C PHE A 10 16.19 12.67 -3.06
N ALA A 11 17.19 12.75 -3.95
CA ALA A 11 17.12 12.09 -5.25
C ALA A 11 16.97 10.56 -5.10
N TYR A 12 17.66 9.98 -4.12
CA TYR A 12 17.55 8.56 -3.81
C TYR A 12 16.13 8.21 -3.31
N LEU A 13 15.59 8.98 -2.36
CA LEU A 13 14.24 8.78 -1.83
C LEU A 13 13.15 9.02 -2.88
N LEU A 14 13.31 9.97 -3.80
CA LEU A 14 12.35 10.15 -4.89
C LEU A 14 12.26 8.92 -5.79
N ARG A 15 13.40 8.26 -6.05
CA ARG A 15 13.47 7.08 -6.90
C ARG A 15 12.96 5.83 -6.20
N TRP A 16 13.32 5.63 -4.94
CA TRP A 16 13.14 4.35 -4.26
C TRP A 16 12.15 4.38 -3.10
N ARG A 17 11.82 5.57 -2.59
CA ARG A 17 10.91 5.84 -1.47
C ARG A 17 11.29 5.21 -0.12
N GLU A 18 12.34 4.40 -0.11
CA GLU A 18 12.83 3.67 1.05
C GLU A 18 14.35 3.64 1.01
N ILE A 19 14.97 3.95 2.16
CA ILE A 19 16.38 3.71 2.45
C ILE A 19 16.44 2.75 3.63
N SER A 20 17.17 1.65 3.48
CA SER A 20 17.47 0.76 4.59
C SER A 20 18.97 0.58 4.73
N GLY A 21 19.48 0.68 5.97
CA GLY A 21 20.86 0.29 6.23
C GLY A 21 21.08 -1.22 6.09
N ASN A 22 20.09 -2.03 6.48
CA ASN A 22 20.09 -3.48 6.38
C ASN A 22 18.74 -3.99 5.84
N PRO A 23 18.52 -3.94 4.52
CA PRO A 23 17.20 -4.21 3.94
C PRO A 23 16.71 -5.64 4.18
N PRO A 24 15.44 -5.83 4.54
CA PRO A 24 14.87 -7.16 4.73
C PRO A 24 14.58 -7.82 3.39
N GLY A 25 15.08 -9.04 3.16
CA GLY A 25 14.70 -9.85 2.00
C GLY A 25 15.22 -9.39 0.63
N ARG A 26 16.03 -8.32 0.57
CA ARG A 26 16.71 -7.88 -0.65
C ARG A 26 18.14 -7.44 -0.37
N ASN A 27 18.94 -7.37 -1.43
CA ASN A 27 20.26 -6.75 -1.33
C ASN A 27 20.15 -5.22 -1.26
N LEU A 28 21.21 -4.59 -0.74
CA LEU A 28 21.38 -3.14 -0.83
C LEU A 28 21.40 -2.72 -2.30
N ARG A 29 20.61 -1.70 -2.62
CA ARG A 29 20.63 -1.06 -3.95
C ARG A 29 21.88 -0.19 -4.09
N ASP A 30 22.22 0.13 -5.32
CA ASP A 30 23.37 1.01 -5.60
C ASP A 30 23.18 2.38 -4.93
N GLY A 31 24.20 2.85 -4.21
CA GLY A 31 24.17 4.09 -3.42
C GLY A 31 23.43 4.01 -2.06
N GLU A 32 22.64 2.98 -1.78
CA GLU A 32 21.78 2.90 -0.58
C GLU A 32 22.57 3.03 0.73
N ARG A 33 23.71 2.33 0.80
CA ARG A 33 24.59 2.36 1.97
C ARG A 33 25.12 3.76 2.26
N ALA A 34 25.41 4.53 1.22
CA ALA A 34 25.96 5.87 1.37
C ALA A 34 24.89 6.82 1.93
N VAL A 35 23.69 6.81 1.36
CA VAL A 35 22.58 7.65 1.84
C VAL A 35 22.10 7.25 3.25
N ALA A 36 22.06 5.95 3.56
CA ALA A 36 21.75 5.47 4.92
C ALA A 36 22.75 5.98 5.95
N ARG A 37 24.05 6.05 5.60
CA ARG A 37 25.09 6.61 6.48
C ARG A 37 24.97 8.11 6.65
N ILE A 38 24.58 8.85 5.59
CA ILE A 38 24.34 10.29 5.68
C ILE A 38 23.23 10.56 6.70
N LEU A 39 22.10 9.85 6.58
CA LEU A 39 20.97 9.99 7.51
C LEU A 39 21.33 9.55 8.94
N ALA A 40 21.99 8.39 9.11
CA ALA A 40 22.35 7.89 10.43
C ALA A 40 23.36 8.77 11.19
N ASN A 41 24.24 9.47 10.47
CA ASN A 41 25.29 10.30 11.07
C ASN A 41 24.92 11.79 11.13
N CYS A 42 23.75 12.19 10.62
CA CYS A 42 23.34 13.58 10.69
C CYS A 42 22.94 13.95 12.12
N ASN A 43 23.20 15.21 12.51
CA ASN A 43 22.72 15.73 13.78
C ASN A 43 21.25 16.16 13.64
N SER A 44 20.57 16.33 14.77
CA SER A 44 19.14 16.68 14.80
C SER A 44 18.83 17.99 14.07
N SER A 45 19.70 18.99 14.14
CA SER A 45 19.49 20.26 13.42
C SER A 45 19.44 20.05 11.92
N ALA A 46 20.40 19.31 11.36
CA ALA A 46 20.44 19.06 9.93
C ALA A 46 19.35 18.09 9.45
N LEU A 47 18.88 17.20 10.34
CA LEU A 47 17.71 16.36 10.06
C LEU A 47 16.44 17.21 9.98
N ASN A 48 16.25 18.15 10.91
CA ASN A 48 15.13 19.09 10.88
C ASN A 48 15.16 19.96 9.61
N ASP A 49 16.33 20.48 9.22
CA ASP A 49 16.48 21.24 7.97
C ASP A 49 16.10 20.39 6.74
N PHE A 50 16.43 19.09 6.77
CA PHE A 50 16.06 18.16 5.70
C PHE A 50 14.56 17.87 5.70
N GLU A 51 13.94 17.67 6.87
CA GLU A 51 12.50 17.50 7.00
C GLU A 51 11.73 18.74 6.52
N ASP A 52 12.19 19.95 6.85
CA ASP A 52 11.60 21.20 6.35
C ASP A 52 11.68 21.29 4.83
N PHE A 53 12.81 20.90 4.24
CA PHE A 53 12.98 20.81 2.79
C PHE A 53 12.02 19.78 2.16
N LEU A 54 11.80 18.62 2.78
CA LEU A 54 10.84 17.62 2.30
C LEU A 54 9.40 18.13 2.43
N ASN A 55 9.08 18.75 3.56
CA ASN A 55 7.75 19.28 3.87
C ASN A 55 7.36 20.39 2.88
N ALA A 56 8.29 21.24 2.48
CA ALA A 56 8.09 22.27 1.45
C ALA A 56 7.76 21.69 0.05
N GLN A 57 8.02 20.39 -0.15
CA GLN A 57 7.74 19.66 -1.39
C GLN A 57 6.54 18.70 -1.26
N GLY A 58 5.80 18.76 -0.15
CA GLY A 58 4.66 17.88 0.10
C GLY A 58 5.06 16.45 0.46
N PHE A 59 6.24 16.25 1.05
CA PHE A 59 6.69 14.95 1.55
C PHE A 59 7.02 14.99 3.04
N SER A 60 7.03 13.83 3.67
CA SER A 60 7.49 13.64 5.04
C SER A 60 8.41 12.42 5.11
N LEU A 61 9.38 12.47 6.03
CA LEU A 61 10.26 11.34 6.30
C LEU A 61 9.71 10.59 7.52
N VAL A 62 9.56 9.28 7.39
CA VAL A 62 9.23 8.39 8.50
C VAL A 62 10.41 7.47 8.73
N ASP A 63 11.00 7.51 9.92
CA ASP A 63 12.02 6.55 10.34
C ASP A 63 11.40 5.46 11.24
N ARG A 64 11.91 4.24 11.10
CA ARG A 64 11.51 3.09 11.89
C ARG A 64 12.73 2.25 12.26
N ASP A 65 12.75 1.69 13.45
CA ASP A 65 13.79 0.74 13.83
C ASP A 65 13.57 -0.60 13.11
N GLY A 66 14.59 -1.09 12.44
CA GLY A 66 14.60 -2.40 11.81
C GLY A 66 14.26 -3.55 12.77
N VAL A 67 14.53 -3.39 14.08
CA VAL A 67 14.16 -4.40 15.09
C VAL A 67 12.64 -4.62 15.12
N GLU A 68 11.83 -3.58 14.88
CA GLU A 68 10.36 -3.69 14.78
C GLU A 68 9.92 -4.65 13.66
N PHE A 69 10.78 -4.88 12.68
CA PHE A 69 10.55 -5.72 11.51
C PHE A 69 11.35 -7.03 11.55
N GLY A 70 11.89 -7.40 12.72
CA GLY A 70 12.71 -8.61 12.87
C GLY A 70 14.07 -8.52 12.19
N ILE A 71 14.56 -7.31 11.88
CA ILE A 71 15.87 -7.09 11.27
C ILE A 71 16.91 -6.96 12.41
N PRO A 72 17.83 -7.92 12.56
CA PRO A 72 18.83 -7.85 13.60
C PRO A 72 19.84 -6.72 13.30
N PRO A 73 20.25 -5.95 14.32
CA PRO A 73 21.30 -4.94 14.16
C PRO A 73 22.60 -5.57 13.66
N LYS A 74 23.27 -4.88 12.74
CA LYS A 74 24.57 -5.29 12.20
C LYS A 74 25.63 -4.24 12.48
N ALA A 75 26.76 -4.65 13.04
CA ALA A 75 27.86 -3.75 13.36
C ALA A 75 28.28 -2.90 12.14
N GLY A 76 28.44 -1.59 12.35
CA GLY A 76 28.85 -0.64 11.30
C GLY A 76 27.78 -0.33 10.24
N THR A 77 26.54 -0.75 10.47
CA THR A 77 25.40 -0.52 9.57
C THR A 77 24.22 0.06 10.36
N PRO A 78 23.59 1.15 9.89
CA PRO A 78 22.37 1.65 10.52
C PRO A 78 21.28 0.59 10.49
N ASN A 79 20.56 0.39 11.60
CA ASN A 79 19.41 -0.52 11.61
C ASN A 79 18.09 0.17 11.28
N THR A 80 18.11 1.48 11.05
CA THR A 80 16.93 2.28 10.73
C THR A 80 16.50 2.08 9.28
N ILE A 81 15.19 2.11 9.07
CA ILE A 81 14.54 2.21 7.77
C ILE A 81 13.94 3.61 7.67
N TRP A 82 14.30 4.36 6.63
CA TRP A 82 13.70 5.66 6.33
C TRP A 82 12.81 5.55 5.12
N VAL A 83 11.60 6.09 5.23
CA VAL A 83 10.56 6.00 4.22
C VAL A 83 10.07 7.40 3.89
N LEU A 84 10.05 7.73 2.60
CA LEU A 84 9.50 9.00 2.11
C LEU A 84 8.02 8.82 1.81
N THR A 85 7.18 9.41 2.65
CA THR A 85 5.72 9.41 2.48
C THR A 85 5.24 10.76 1.96
N ARG A 86 4.01 10.82 1.45
CA ARG A 86 3.37 12.10 1.13
C ARG A 86 3.00 12.83 2.42
N LYS A 87 3.24 14.14 2.44
CA LYS A 87 2.74 14.99 3.52
C LYS A 87 1.23 15.16 3.34
N ARG A 88 0.48 14.88 4.40
CA ARG A 88 -0.98 14.95 4.37
C ARG A 88 -1.48 16.39 4.26
N GLY A 89 -2.59 16.58 3.54
CA GLY A 89 -3.24 17.88 3.39
C GLY A 89 -2.49 18.89 2.52
N GLU A 90 -1.40 18.47 1.91
CA GLU A 90 -0.54 19.31 1.07
C GLU A 90 -0.56 18.78 -0.36
N ASP A 91 -0.50 19.71 -1.31
CA ASP A 91 -0.39 19.33 -2.70
C ASP A 91 0.98 18.71 -2.97
N VAL A 92 0.98 17.65 -3.77
CA VAL A 92 2.23 17.02 -4.20
C VAL A 92 2.96 17.99 -5.14
N ALA A 93 4.29 18.07 -5.01
CA ALA A 93 5.08 18.95 -5.86
C ALA A 93 4.83 18.72 -7.37
N PRO A 94 4.80 19.77 -8.21
CA PRO A 94 4.39 19.68 -9.62
C PRO A 94 5.23 18.76 -10.51
N TYR A 95 6.45 18.43 -10.10
CA TYR A 95 7.33 17.51 -10.83
C TYR A 95 6.99 16.03 -10.59
N VAL A 96 6.04 15.73 -9.69
CA VAL A 96 5.58 14.37 -9.44
C VAL A 96 4.42 14.05 -10.37
N ASP A 97 4.61 13.05 -11.22
CA ASP A 97 3.59 12.60 -12.16
C ASP A 97 2.51 11.77 -11.43
N ASN A 98 1.36 12.39 -11.18
CA ASN A 98 0.20 11.72 -10.58
C ASN A 98 -0.62 10.90 -11.59
N ARG A 99 -0.28 10.91 -12.88
CA ARG A 99 -0.95 10.19 -13.97
C ARG A 99 -0.17 8.99 -14.46
N TRP A 100 1.10 8.86 -14.10
CA TRP A 100 1.95 7.73 -14.49
C TRP A 100 1.26 6.37 -14.33
N TYR A 101 0.58 6.15 -13.20
CA TYR A 101 -0.10 4.86 -12.95
C TYR A 101 -1.24 4.60 -13.94
N ILE A 102 -2.00 5.62 -14.33
CA ILE A 102 -3.10 5.51 -15.30
C ILE A 102 -2.50 5.12 -16.64
N GLU A 103 -1.41 5.78 -17.04
CA GLU A 103 -0.74 5.49 -18.31
C GLU A 103 -0.12 4.09 -18.33
N ALA A 104 0.49 3.67 -17.22
CA ALA A 104 1.09 2.35 -17.06
C ALA A 104 0.03 1.23 -17.03
N MET A 105 -1.18 1.52 -16.51
CA MET A 105 -2.30 0.58 -16.50
C MET A 105 -3.09 0.56 -17.81
N ARG A 106 -3.13 1.66 -18.56
CA ARG A 106 -3.94 1.79 -19.77
C ARG A 106 -3.55 0.79 -20.86
N ASP A 107 -4.55 0.17 -21.50
CA ASP A 107 -4.30 -0.59 -22.74
C ASP A 107 -4.09 0.36 -23.93
N GLY A 108 -2.84 0.46 -24.40
CA GLY A 108 -2.43 1.36 -25.47
C GLY A 108 -2.97 1.04 -26.87
N ARG A 109 -3.62 -0.10 -27.08
CA ARG A 109 -4.07 -0.54 -28.42
C ARG A 109 -5.43 0.04 -28.81
N GLY A 110 -5.49 1.09 -29.63
CA GLY A 110 -6.66 1.56 -30.44
C GLY A 110 -8.03 1.80 -29.74
N GLY A 111 -8.86 2.72 -30.24
CA GLY A 111 -10.23 2.94 -29.73
C GLY A 111 -10.42 4.21 -28.90
N ASP A 112 -11.64 4.39 -28.37
CA ASP A 112 -12.04 5.59 -27.62
C ASP A 112 -11.22 5.77 -26.34
N ARG A 113 -10.63 6.96 -26.20
CA ARG A 113 -9.76 7.31 -25.08
C ARG A 113 -10.53 7.41 -23.76
N GLU A 114 -11.78 7.89 -23.79
CA GLU A 114 -12.55 8.10 -22.56
C GLU A 114 -13.10 6.79 -22.02
N ALA A 115 -13.65 5.93 -22.88
CA ALA A 115 -14.08 4.57 -22.50
C ALA A 115 -12.94 3.78 -21.84
N LYS A 116 -11.72 3.86 -22.39
CA LYS A 116 -10.52 3.20 -21.84
C LYS A 116 -10.07 3.76 -20.50
N LYS A 117 -10.29 5.04 -20.25
CA LYS A 117 -9.97 5.67 -18.97
C LYS A 117 -10.88 5.13 -17.88
N HIS A 118 -12.19 5.05 -18.13
CA HIS A 118 -13.14 4.46 -17.18
C HIS A 118 -12.84 2.97 -16.92
N GLU A 119 -12.53 2.20 -17.97
CA GLU A 119 -12.09 0.80 -17.85
C GLU A 119 -10.83 0.69 -16.97
N THR A 120 -9.83 1.55 -17.20
CA THR A 120 -8.58 1.55 -16.43
C THR A 120 -8.82 1.87 -14.97
N ILE A 121 -9.59 2.93 -14.66
CA ILE A 121 -9.90 3.34 -13.27
C ILE A 121 -10.58 2.19 -12.53
N PHE A 122 -11.57 1.56 -13.14
CA PHE A 122 -12.25 0.45 -12.51
C PHE A 122 -11.29 -0.73 -12.25
N TRP A 123 -10.58 -1.19 -13.29
CA TRP A 123 -9.70 -2.35 -13.13
C TRP A 123 -8.66 -2.07 -12.05
N THR A 124 -8.07 -0.88 -12.04
CA THR A 124 -7.15 -0.49 -10.97
C THR A 124 -7.82 -0.55 -9.60
N ALA A 125 -9.02 0.01 -9.43
CA ALA A 125 -9.74 -0.05 -8.15
C ALA A 125 -10.04 -1.49 -7.71
N ARG A 126 -10.54 -2.33 -8.62
CA ARG A 126 -10.87 -3.73 -8.32
C ARG A 126 -9.62 -4.54 -7.96
N LEU A 127 -8.55 -4.42 -8.75
CA LEU A 127 -7.28 -5.10 -8.54
C LEU A 127 -6.63 -4.63 -7.23
N TRP A 128 -6.68 -3.34 -6.94
CA TRP A 128 -6.20 -2.76 -5.69
C TRP A 128 -6.93 -3.32 -4.48
N LEU A 129 -8.27 -3.33 -4.49
CA LEU A 129 -9.07 -3.90 -3.40
C LEU A 129 -8.80 -5.39 -3.20
N THR A 130 -8.66 -6.15 -4.28
CA THR A 130 -8.26 -7.56 -4.19
C THR A 130 -6.86 -7.69 -3.57
N LEU A 131 -5.92 -6.81 -3.90
CA LEU A 131 -4.59 -6.85 -3.29
C LEU A 131 -4.66 -6.53 -1.79
N GLN A 132 -5.48 -5.57 -1.38
CA GLN A 132 -5.72 -5.26 0.04
C GLN A 132 -6.28 -6.47 0.79
N TRP A 133 -7.21 -7.21 0.17
CA TRP A 133 -7.74 -8.45 0.74
C TRP A 133 -6.63 -9.47 1.03
N PHE A 134 -5.67 -9.66 0.11
CA PHE A 134 -4.51 -10.53 0.35
C PHE A 134 -3.62 -10.05 1.50
N PHE A 135 -3.46 -8.74 1.67
CA PHE A 135 -2.54 -8.16 2.66
C PHE A 135 -3.09 -8.06 4.07
N TYR A 136 -4.41 -8.04 4.22
CA TYR A 136 -5.07 -7.73 5.48
C TYR A 136 -6.09 -8.80 5.84
N GLU A 137 -7.19 -8.89 5.09
CA GLU A 137 -8.32 -9.74 5.46
C GLU A 137 -7.98 -11.24 5.42
N LYS A 138 -7.28 -11.69 4.37
CA LYS A 138 -6.94 -13.10 4.19
C LYS A 138 -6.08 -13.67 5.31
N ILE A 139 -5.24 -12.85 5.92
CA ILE A 139 -4.27 -13.24 6.96
C ILE A 139 -4.62 -12.68 8.34
N ASP A 140 -5.84 -12.15 8.50
CA ASP A 140 -6.33 -11.51 9.72
C ASP A 140 -5.32 -10.52 10.31
N ARG A 141 -4.99 -9.52 9.49
CA ARG A 141 -4.03 -8.48 9.83
C ARG A 141 -4.66 -7.10 9.65
N LEU A 142 -4.47 -6.25 10.66
CA LEU A 142 -4.88 -4.85 10.62
C LEU A 142 -3.81 -4.00 9.92
N PRO A 143 -4.18 -2.92 9.20
CA PRO A 143 -3.22 -1.97 8.65
C PRO A 143 -2.21 -1.40 9.65
N SER A 144 -2.59 -1.27 10.93
CA SER A 144 -1.71 -0.80 12.00
C SER A 144 -0.60 -1.80 12.38
N GLU A 145 -0.72 -3.07 12.02
CA GLU A 145 0.27 -4.11 12.32
C GLU A 145 1.39 -4.10 11.26
N VAL A 146 2.12 -2.99 11.18
CA VAL A 146 3.17 -2.77 10.16
C VAL A 146 4.28 -3.82 10.27
N SER A 147 4.65 -4.26 11.48
CA SER A 147 5.68 -5.28 11.73
C SER A 147 5.40 -6.62 11.02
N ARG A 148 4.12 -6.97 10.85
CA ARG A 148 3.67 -8.21 10.18
C ARG A 148 3.60 -8.10 8.65
N TYR A 149 4.14 -7.02 8.04
CA TYR A 149 4.12 -6.85 6.58
C TYR A 149 4.73 -8.04 5.83
N SER A 150 5.70 -8.73 6.45
CA SER A 150 6.38 -9.85 5.84
C SER A 150 5.49 -11.08 5.64
N GLU A 151 4.32 -11.14 6.28
CA GLU A 151 3.32 -12.21 6.13
C GLU A 151 2.37 -11.98 4.95
N ALA A 152 2.36 -10.77 4.39
CA ALA A 152 1.41 -10.34 3.36
C ALA A 152 1.90 -10.71 1.96
N PHE A 153 1.54 -11.91 1.49
CA PHE A 153 1.94 -12.45 0.19
C PHE A 153 0.80 -12.51 -0.82
N VAL A 154 1.16 -12.36 -2.10
CA VAL A 154 0.28 -12.57 -3.24
C VAL A 154 1.00 -13.34 -4.33
N SER A 155 0.39 -14.40 -4.85
CA SER A 155 0.84 -15.06 -6.07
C SER A 155 -0.09 -14.70 -7.22
N LYS A 156 0.47 -14.55 -8.44
CA LYS A 156 -0.32 -14.19 -9.62
C LYS A 156 -1.47 -15.15 -9.86
N ARG A 157 -1.23 -16.45 -9.64
CA ARG A 157 -2.24 -17.51 -9.82
C ARG A 157 -3.43 -17.29 -8.88
N LEU A 158 -3.17 -17.18 -7.57
CA LEU A 158 -4.23 -16.98 -6.58
C LEU A 158 -4.96 -15.64 -6.78
N PHE A 159 -4.22 -14.61 -7.18
CA PHE A 159 -4.80 -13.29 -7.47
C PHE A 159 -5.78 -13.35 -8.64
N VAL A 160 -5.42 -14.03 -9.73
CA VAL A 160 -6.30 -14.24 -10.89
C VAL A 160 -7.51 -15.12 -10.54
N GLU A 161 -7.30 -16.17 -9.74
CA GLU A 161 -8.39 -17.05 -9.27
C GLU A 161 -9.42 -16.26 -8.45
N GLU A 162 -8.98 -15.44 -7.51
CA GLU A 162 -9.87 -14.62 -6.68
C GLU A 162 -10.66 -13.60 -7.50
N LEU A 163 -10.00 -12.92 -8.45
CA LEU A 163 -10.66 -12.00 -9.38
C LEU A 163 -11.71 -12.71 -10.23
N SER A 164 -11.38 -13.88 -10.77
CA SER A 164 -12.28 -14.66 -11.63
C SER A 164 -13.49 -15.15 -10.84
N SER A 165 -13.27 -15.70 -9.64
CA SER A 165 -14.33 -16.10 -8.71
C SER A 165 -15.27 -14.94 -8.38
N GLY A 166 -14.73 -13.75 -8.09
CA GLY A 166 -15.54 -12.55 -7.83
C GLY A 166 -16.39 -12.12 -9.03
N ILE A 167 -15.84 -12.15 -10.24
CA ILE A 167 -16.58 -11.80 -11.47
C ILE A 167 -17.65 -12.85 -11.79
N GLU A 168 -17.36 -14.14 -11.59
CA GLU A 168 -18.33 -15.22 -11.78
C GLU A 168 -19.49 -15.13 -10.79
N LYS A 169 -19.20 -14.86 -9.50
CA LYS A 169 -20.24 -14.62 -8.48
C LYS A 169 -21.14 -13.45 -8.87
N MET A 170 -20.54 -12.32 -9.28
CA MET A 170 -21.27 -11.15 -9.76
C MET A 170 -22.12 -11.47 -11.01
N GLY A 171 -21.61 -12.29 -11.93
CA GLY A 171 -22.37 -12.74 -13.10
C GLY A 171 -23.56 -13.62 -12.75
N ASN A 172 -23.38 -14.55 -11.81
CA ASN A 172 -24.41 -15.47 -11.35
C ASN A 172 -25.53 -14.78 -10.56
N SER A 173 -25.23 -13.64 -9.91
CA SER A 173 -26.24 -12.80 -9.25
C SER A 173 -27.15 -12.03 -10.22
N GLY A 174 -26.88 -12.10 -11.52
CA GLY A 174 -27.63 -11.40 -12.55
C GLY A 174 -27.13 -9.96 -12.77
N ARG A 175 -27.50 -9.41 -13.92
CA ARG A 175 -27.14 -8.03 -14.30
C ARG A 175 -27.98 -7.03 -13.50
N PRO A 176 -27.37 -6.08 -12.76
CA PRO A 176 -28.10 -5.03 -12.05
C PRO A 176 -28.87 -4.09 -13.00
N GLU A 177 -29.94 -3.46 -12.49
CA GLU A 177 -30.64 -2.38 -13.19
C GLU A 177 -29.88 -1.03 -13.11
N GLY A 178 -30.21 -0.10 -14.00
CA GLY A 178 -29.63 1.25 -14.01
C GLY A 178 -28.15 1.32 -14.41
N GLU A 179 -27.45 2.34 -13.90
CA GLU A 179 -26.04 2.63 -14.22
C GLU A 179 -25.08 1.50 -13.79
N ALA A 180 -25.39 0.80 -12.70
CA ALA A 180 -24.63 -0.36 -12.26
C ALA A 180 -24.60 -1.50 -13.29
N GLY A 181 -25.64 -1.62 -14.11
CA GLY A 181 -25.70 -2.60 -15.21
C GLY A 181 -24.71 -2.29 -16.34
N VAL A 182 -24.43 -1.01 -16.62
CA VAL A 182 -23.46 -0.60 -17.66
C VAL A 182 -22.04 -1.00 -17.26
N VAL A 183 -21.73 -0.78 -15.99
CA VAL A 183 -20.48 -1.15 -15.34
C VAL A 183 -20.32 -2.68 -15.35
N TRP A 184 -21.37 -3.42 -15.00
CA TRP A 184 -21.42 -4.89 -15.09
C TRP A 184 -21.15 -5.42 -16.50
N ASP A 185 -21.77 -4.82 -17.53
CA ASP A 185 -21.63 -5.25 -18.94
C ASP A 185 -20.16 -5.19 -19.40
N HIS A 186 -19.47 -4.12 -19.02
CA HIS A 186 -18.05 -3.96 -19.34
C HIS A 186 -17.18 -5.06 -18.71
N PHE A 187 -17.41 -5.41 -17.45
CA PHE A 187 -16.59 -6.42 -16.77
C PHE A 187 -16.89 -7.82 -17.21
N TRP A 188 -18.17 -8.11 -17.43
CA TRP A 188 -18.57 -9.42 -17.92
C TRP A 188 -17.97 -9.69 -19.31
N LYS A 189 -17.92 -8.66 -20.17
CA LYS A 189 -17.24 -8.72 -21.47
C LYS A 189 -15.73 -8.97 -21.33
N ASP A 190 -15.08 -8.32 -20.38
CA ASP A 190 -13.62 -8.38 -20.21
C ASP A 190 -13.15 -9.50 -19.26
N LYS A 191 -14.02 -10.42 -18.84
CA LYS A 191 -13.65 -11.58 -18.00
C LYS A 191 -12.50 -12.43 -18.57
N GLY A 192 -12.38 -12.49 -19.91
CA GLY A 192 -11.29 -13.20 -20.58
C GLY A 192 -9.92 -12.51 -20.46
N LYS A 193 -9.89 -11.26 -20.00
CA LYS A 193 -8.66 -10.43 -19.90
C LYS A 193 -8.13 -10.28 -18.48
N ILE A 194 -8.76 -10.92 -17.47
CA ILE A 194 -8.37 -10.80 -16.05
C ILE A 194 -6.88 -11.05 -15.85
N SER A 195 -6.33 -12.10 -16.46
CA SER A 195 -4.91 -12.44 -16.35
C SER A 195 -4.00 -11.35 -16.92
N THR A 196 -4.40 -10.69 -18.00
CA THR A 196 -3.65 -9.56 -18.60
C THR A 196 -3.68 -8.35 -17.68
N TRP A 197 -4.84 -8.01 -17.13
CA TRP A 197 -5.00 -6.92 -16.18
C TRP A 197 -4.23 -7.15 -14.89
N ALA A 198 -4.32 -8.36 -14.32
CA ALA A 198 -3.58 -8.77 -13.14
C ALA A 198 -2.06 -8.70 -13.36
N ALA A 199 -1.56 -9.21 -14.49
CA ALA A 199 -0.14 -9.15 -14.80
C ALA A 199 0.37 -7.70 -14.93
N ARG A 200 -0.41 -6.84 -15.59
CA ARG A 200 -0.06 -5.41 -15.72
C ARG A 200 -0.07 -4.72 -14.36
N PHE A 201 -1.11 -4.94 -13.58
CA PHE A 201 -1.24 -4.35 -12.25
C PHE A 201 -0.10 -4.76 -11.32
N LEU A 202 0.20 -6.05 -11.19
CA LEU A 202 1.29 -6.52 -10.33
C LEU A 202 2.64 -5.92 -10.73
N ASN A 203 2.90 -5.75 -12.03
CA ASN A 203 4.09 -5.05 -12.52
C ASN A 203 4.10 -3.56 -12.11
N VAL A 204 2.98 -2.86 -12.26
CA VAL A 204 2.86 -1.45 -11.80
C VAL A 204 3.10 -1.34 -10.29
N MET A 205 2.53 -2.25 -9.50
CA MET A 205 2.69 -2.29 -8.05
C MET A 205 4.14 -2.57 -7.62
N GLU A 206 4.84 -3.42 -8.35
CA GLU A 206 6.26 -3.69 -8.12
C GLU A 206 7.12 -2.46 -8.48
N GLN A 207 6.86 -1.83 -9.62
CA GLN A 207 7.56 -0.62 -10.06
C GLN A 207 7.33 0.57 -9.12
N SER A 208 6.15 0.69 -8.53
CA SER A 208 5.84 1.72 -7.53
C SER A 208 6.40 1.40 -6.15
N GLY A 209 7.08 0.26 -5.97
CA GLY A 209 7.67 -0.15 -4.69
C GLY A 209 6.63 -0.59 -3.66
N MET A 210 5.40 -0.94 -4.09
CA MET A 210 4.34 -1.36 -3.18
C MET A 210 4.41 -2.84 -2.85
N ILE A 211 4.96 -3.63 -3.78
CA ILE A 211 5.24 -5.05 -3.61
C ILE A 211 6.67 -5.35 -4.06
N GLU A 212 7.25 -6.43 -3.55
CA GLU A 212 8.57 -6.91 -3.95
C GLU A 212 8.57 -8.42 -4.15
N ALA A 213 9.39 -8.92 -5.07
CA ALA A 213 9.50 -10.35 -5.35
C ALA A 213 10.07 -11.12 -4.14
N THR A 214 9.55 -12.33 -3.88
CA THR A 214 9.96 -13.17 -2.74
C THR A 214 11.11 -14.12 -3.05
N GLY A 215 11.52 -14.19 -4.32
CA GLY A 215 12.40 -15.22 -4.86
C GLY A 215 11.63 -16.41 -5.46
N ASN A 216 10.36 -16.59 -5.11
CA ASN A 216 9.47 -17.52 -5.81
C ASN A 216 8.94 -16.88 -7.10
N LYS A 217 8.76 -17.71 -8.13
CA LYS A 217 8.25 -17.23 -9.41
C LYS A 217 6.79 -16.78 -9.27
N ASP A 218 6.49 -15.59 -9.80
CA ASP A 218 5.14 -15.00 -9.82
C ASP A 218 4.53 -14.84 -8.40
N GLU A 219 5.38 -14.59 -7.40
CA GLU A 219 4.99 -14.30 -6.03
C GLU A 219 5.68 -13.04 -5.52
N TRP A 220 4.88 -12.20 -4.86
CA TRP A 220 5.31 -10.95 -4.27
C TRP A 220 4.83 -10.84 -2.83
N ARG A 221 5.49 -9.97 -2.09
CA ARG A 221 5.17 -9.58 -0.73
C ARG A 221 4.94 -8.08 -0.66
N GLN A 222 4.13 -7.63 0.29
CA GLN A 222 4.05 -6.21 0.61
C GLN A 222 5.44 -5.66 1.01
N THR A 223 5.77 -4.44 0.61
CA THR A 223 6.99 -3.76 1.08
C THR A 223 6.74 -3.05 2.43
N VAL A 224 7.82 -2.73 3.15
CA VAL A 224 7.73 -1.90 4.38
C VAL A 224 7.13 -0.54 4.06
N LEU A 225 7.54 0.09 2.96
CA LEU A 225 6.94 1.33 2.44
C LEU A 225 5.42 1.23 2.34
N ALA A 226 4.90 0.22 1.63
CA ALA A 226 3.47 0.05 1.44
C ALA A 226 2.72 -0.18 2.75
N ALA A 227 3.32 -0.93 3.68
CA ALA A 227 2.73 -1.18 4.99
C ALA A 227 2.63 0.12 5.81
N ILE A 228 3.66 0.97 5.78
CA ILE A 228 3.68 2.27 6.47
C ILE A 228 2.66 3.22 5.86
N GLU A 229 2.64 3.37 4.52
CA GLU A 229 1.67 4.25 3.86
C GLU A 229 0.22 3.78 4.10
N MET A 230 -0.03 2.47 4.10
CA MET A 230 -1.37 1.96 4.37
C MET A 230 -1.80 2.13 5.83
N ALA A 231 -0.87 1.98 6.78
CA ALA A 231 -1.14 2.28 8.18
C ALA A 231 -1.53 3.75 8.37
N ASP A 232 -0.81 4.66 7.71
CA ASP A 232 -1.10 6.09 7.75
C ASP A 232 -2.48 6.40 7.14
N ASN A 233 -2.72 5.96 5.90
CA ASN A 233 -4.00 6.16 5.20
C ASN A 233 -5.18 5.57 5.99
N SER A 234 -5.01 4.38 6.56
CA SER A 234 -6.05 3.73 7.36
C SER A 234 -6.40 4.54 8.62
N SER A 235 -5.37 5.02 9.33
CA SER A 235 -5.56 5.76 10.58
C SER A 235 -6.14 7.17 10.39
N GLN A 236 -5.87 7.82 9.25
CA GLN A 236 -6.16 9.24 9.03
C GLN A 236 -7.28 9.52 8.02
N GLU A 237 -7.55 8.61 7.09
CA GLU A 237 -8.55 8.85 6.05
C GLU A 237 -9.71 7.87 6.18
N ILE A 238 -9.40 6.57 6.26
CA ILE A 238 -10.41 5.52 6.27
C ILE A 238 -11.12 5.45 7.63
N SER A 239 -10.42 5.72 8.73
CA SER A 239 -10.98 5.67 10.09
C SER A 239 -12.23 6.54 10.26
N TYR A 240 -12.34 7.65 9.53
CA TYR A 240 -13.50 8.54 9.55
C TYR A 240 -14.70 8.02 8.74
N LEU A 241 -14.47 7.10 7.81
CA LEU A 241 -15.49 6.46 7.00
C LEU A 241 -16.02 5.17 7.64
N LEU A 242 -15.29 4.62 8.61
CA LEU A 242 -15.72 3.43 9.33
C LEU A 242 -16.78 3.79 10.37
N PRO A 243 -17.74 2.88 10.63
CA PRO A 243 -18.65 3.05 11.75
C PRO A 243 -17.84 3.34 13.02
N PRO A 244 -18.28 4.30 13.86
CA PRO A 244 -17.57 4.58 15.10
C PRO A 244 -17.42 3.25 15.85
N LYS A 245 -16.19 2.93 16.25
CA LYS A 245 -15.94 1.79 17.14
C LYS A 245 -16.83 2.03 18.34
N GLN A 246 -17.95 1.31 18.44
CA GLN A 246 -18.81 1.41 19.62
C GLN A 246 -17.89 1.11 20.80
N PRO A 247 -17.71 2.06 21.74
CA PRO A 247 -17.03 1.74 22.97
C PRO A 247 -17.71 0.49 23.56
N LEU A 248 -16.94 -0.49 24.03
CA LEU A 248 -17.51 -1.64 24.76
C LEU A 248 -18.45 -1.16 25.87
N ALA A 249 -18.11 -0.04 26.52
CA ALA A 249 -18.95 0.66 27.48
C ALA A 249 -20.33 1.06 26.93
N SER A 250 -20.44 1.44 25.64
CA SER A 250 -21.71 1.80 25.01
C SER A 250 -22.58 0.58 24.70
N ARG A 251 -21.98 -0.59 24.44
CA ARG A 251 -22.71 -1.86 24.31
C ARG A 251 -23.23 -2.34 25.66
N GLU A 252 -22.40 -2.31 26.70
CA GLU A 252 -22.83 -2.64 28.06
C GLU A 252 -23.91 -1.68 28.57
N THR A 253 -23.75 -0.37 28.32
CA THR A 253 -24.75 0.64 28.71
C THR A 253 -26.04 0.50 27.89
N ALA A 254 -25.96 0.23 26.59
CA ALA A 254 -27.14 -0.01 25.76
C ALA A 254 -27.85 -1.31 26.17
N ALA A 255 -27.11 -2.38 26.49
CA ALA A 255 -27.64 -3.64 26.98
C ALA A 255 -28.31 -3.47 28.36
N LEU A 256 -27.70 -2.69 29.27
CA LEU A 256 -28.30 -2.30 30.55
C LEU A 256 -29.57 -1.46 30.40
N LEU A 257 -29.62 -0.55 29.42
CA LEU A 257 -30.79 0.29 29.14
C LEU A 257 -31.92 -0.50 28.45
N LEU A 258 -31.60 -1.53 27.68
CA LEU A 258 -32.54 -2.39 26.96
C LEU A 258 -32.95 -3.65 27.74
N GLY A 259 -32.33 -3.90 28.90
CA GLY A 259 -32.62 -5.06 29.75
C GLY A 259 -32.07 -6.38 29.20
N GLU A 260 -31.13 -6.34 28.26
CA GLU A 260 -30.53 -7.51 27.66
C GLU A 260 -29.18 -7.80 28.33
N THR A 261 -28.94 -9.05 28.73
CA THR A 261 -27.62 -9.47 29.22
C THR A 261 -26.69 -9.72 28.04
N VAL A 262 -25.55 -9.03 27.98
CA VAL A 262 -24.48 -9.37 27.05
C VAL A 262 -23.95 -10.75 27.46
N ALA A 263 -24.37 -11.79 26.75
CA ALA A 263 -23.80 -13.11 26.93
C ALA A 263 -22.37 -13.08 26.39
N ASP A 264 -21.40 -13.41 27.24
CA ASP A 264 -20.02 -13.66 26.85
C ASP A 264 -19.99 -14.85 25.87
N GLU A 265 -19.92 -14.56 24.56
CA GLU A 265 -19.44 -15.54 23.57
C GLU A 265 -17.92 -15.69 23.71
N ASN A 266 -17.49 -16.18 24.87
CA ASN A 266 -16.16 -16.68 25.11
C ASN A 266 -16.26 -17.96 25.93
N GLN A 267 -17.01 -18.93 25.39
CA GLN A 267 -16.98 -20.33 25.79
C GLN A 267 -17.63 -21.17 24.70
N GLN A 268 -16.87 -21.56 23.68
CA GLN A 268 -16.87 -22.92 23.11
C GLN A 268 -15.83 -23.07 21.98
N GLN A 269 -14.74 -23.77 22.35
CA GLN A 269 -13.81 -24.60 21.57
C GLN A 269 -12.89 -23.97 20.53
#